data_AF-A0A0Q5X9Q3-F1
#
_entry.id   AF-A0A0Q5X9Q3-F1
#
_cell.length_a   1.000
_cell.length_b   1.000
_cell.length_c   1.000
_cell.angle_alpha   90.00
_cell.angle_beta   90.00
_cell.angle_gamma   90.00
#
_symmetry.space_group_name_H-M   'P 1'
#
loop_
_entity.id
_entity.type
_entity.pdbx_description
1 polymer ?
#
loop_
_entity_poly.entity_id
_entity_poly.type
_entity_poly.pdbx_seq_one_letter_code
_entity_poly.pdbx_strand_id
1 'polypeptide(L)'
;MYNIDSMYECMTEGVVKALRAKTAERWAVCASIWLARQQIFNAQDFWYAVAGKMLSELPAVEVATIEGQFSKAEDTLFSTVGDWPTLPEGLAARIGAWTPAPADIDLDALRADAVLKVDRAAEAYRMQFITPGYGQLMAYQQKLEEARDKLANPSIANDKIPHIIAEAAADDMTPLEKAEQVVAAFSAFQQVSANVEAKRTAAKKAIAEATTAEAITAASNISWADE
;
A
#
# COMPACT_ATOMS: atom_id res chain seq x y z
N MET A 1 5.66 -5.28 7.93
CA MET A 1 4.33 -4.69 8.24
C MET A 1 4.18 -4.64 9.75
N TYR A 2 3.94 -3.47 10.35
CA TYR A 2 3.60 -3.36 11.78
C TYR A 2 2.29 -4.15 11.99
N ASN A 3 2.34 -5.26 12.72
CA ASN A 3 1.12 -6.01 13.00
C ASN A 3 0.36 -5.33 14.14
N ILE A 4 -0.54 -4.40 13.79
CA ILE A 4 -1.40 -3.73 14.77
C ILE A 4 -2.35 -4.70 15.49
N ASP A 5 -2.50 -5.94 14.97
CA ASP A 5 -3.38 -6.96 15.54
C ASP A 5 -2.87 -7.50 16.90
N SER A 6 -1.66 -7.11 17.30
CA SER A 6 -0.96 -7.59 18.50
C SER A 6 -0.71 -6.50 19.55
N MET A 7 -1.75 -5.75 19.95
CA MET A 7 -1.65 -4.78 21.05
C MET A 7 -1.36 -5.44 22.41
N TYR A 8 -1.76 -6.70 22.59
CA TYR A 8 -1.61 -7.38 23.87
C TYR A 8 -0.15 -7.76 24.16
N GLU A 9 0.70 -7.98 23.15
CA GLU A 9 2.14 -8.24 23.31
C GLU A 9 2.85 -7.05 23.96
N CYS A 10 2.67 -5.83 23.42
CA CYS A 10 3.18 -4.59 24.00
C CYS A 10 2.67 -4.40 25.45
N MET A 11 1.38 -4.69 25.67
CA MET A 11 0.77 -4.57 26.99
C MET A 11 1.38 -5.55 27.99
N THR A 12 1.56 -6.82 27.59
CA THR A 12 2.22 -7.83 28.42
C THR A 12 3.67 -7.50 28.72
N GLU A 13 4.42 -6.99 27.74
CA GLU A 13 5.80 -6.54 27.96
C GLU A 13 5.84 -5.41 29.01
N GLY A 14 4.95 -4.42 28.89
CA GLY A 14 4.81 -3.33 29.85
C GLY A 14 4.51 -3.83 31.26
N VAL A 15 3.48 -4.68 31.41
CA VAL A 15 3.11 -5.25 32.72
C VAL A 15 4.26 -6.05 33.32
N VAL A 16 4.94 -6.88 32.52
CA VAL A 16 6.09 -7.68 32.99
C VAL A 16 7.28 -6.79 33.38
N LYS A 17 7.48 -5.66 32.71
CA LYS A 17 8.49 -4.67 33.11
C LYS A 17 8.17 -4.07 34.49
N ALA A 18 6.91 -3.69 34.73
CA ALA A 18 6.47 -3.19 36.04
C ALA A 18 6.60 -4.26 37.13
N LEU A 19 6.25 -5.51 36.83
CA LEU A 19 6.45 -6.66 37.71
C LEU A 19 7.93 -6.84 38.09
N ARG A 20 8.83 -6.84 37.09
CA ARG A 20 10.29 -6.97 37.33
C ARG A 20 10.86 -5.82 38.14
N ALA A 21 10.34 -4.61 37.94
CA ALA A 21 10.70 -3.42 38.72
C ALA A 21 10.05 -3.38 40.11
N LYS A 22 9.09 -4.29 40.39
CA LYS A 22 8.27 -4.30 41.61
C LYS A 22 7.57 -2.95 41.85
N THR A 23 7.08 -2.34 40.77
CA THR A 23 6.37 -1.06 40.80
C THR A 23 4.88 -1.28 40.54
N ALA A 24 4.03 -0.62 41.33
CA ALA A 24 2.60 -0.58 41.10
C ALA A 24 2.20 0.75 40.47
N GLU A 25 1.56 0.67 39.31
CA GLU A 25 1.00 1.83 38.61
C GLU A 25 -0.42 1.49 38.16
N ARG A 26 -1.31 2.49 38.19
CA ARG A 26 -2.73 2.31 37.85
C ARG A 26 -2.95 1.60 36.52
N TRP A 27 -2.18 1.98 35.48
CA TRP A 27 -2.30 1.36 34.16
C TRP A 27 -1.88 -0.11 34.18
N ALA A 28 -0.83 -0.48 34.94
CA ALA A 28 -0.32 -1.85 34.99
C ALA A 28 -1.30 -2.77 35.73
N VAL A 29 -1.98 -2.26 36.77
CA VAL A 29 -3.11 -2.95 37.42
C VAL A 29 -4.23 -3.19 36.43
N CYS A 30 -4.75 -2.13 35.80
CA CYS A 30 -5.86 -2.26 34.86
C CYS A 30 -5.51 -3.17 33.67
N ALA A 31 -4.29 -3.08 33.14
CA ALA A 31 -3.79 -3.94 32.08
C ALA A 31 -3.71 -5.41 32.53
N SER A 32 -3.17 -5.69 33.72
CA SER A 32 -3.11 -7.05 34.26
C SER A 32 -4.50 -7.68 34.42
N ILE A 33 -5.48 -6.91 34.92
CA ILE A 33 -6.87 -7.37 35.04
C ILE A 33 -7.47 -7.66 33.66
N TRP A 34 -7.22 -6.80 32.67
CA TRP A 34 -7.70 -7.01 31.31
C TRP A 34 -7.06 -8.27 30.67
N LEU A 35 -5.74 -8.43 30.80
CA LEU A 35 -5.01 -9.60 30.32
C LEU A 35 -5.55 -10.90 30.96
N ALA A 36 -5.88 -10.87 32.26
CA ALA A 36 -6.49 -11.98 32.97
C ALA A 36 -7.89 -12.32 32.42
N ARG A 37 -8.74 -11.31 32.22
CA ARG A 37 -10.10 -11.47 31.68
C ARG A 37 -10.10 -12.04 30.26
N GLN A 38 -9.16 -11.58 29.43
CA GLN A 38 -8.99 -12.06 28.05
C GLN A 38 -8.22 -13.38 27.95
N GLN A 39 -7.77 -13.94 29.08
CA GLN A 39 -6.97 -15.18 29.13
C GLN A 39 -5.73 -15.13 28.22
N ILE A 40 -5.11 -13.95 28.11
CA ILE A 40 -3.97 -13.75 27.23
C ILE A 40 -2.83 -14.71 27.61
N PHE A 41 -2.31 -15.40 26.60
CA PHE A 41 -1.30 -16.45 26.72
C PHE A 41 -1.66 -17.61 27.68
N ASN A 42 -2.94 -17.84 27.94
CA ASN A 42 -3.43 -18.86 28.88
C ASN A 42 -2.82 -18.71 30.30
N ALA A 43 -2.51 -17.49 30.72
CA ALA A 43 -1.86 -17.18 32.00
C ALA A 43 -2.77 -16.40 32.96
N GLN A 44 -4.07 -16.72 32.96
CA GLN A 44 -5.09 -15.97 33.71
C GLN A 44 -4.76 -15.80 35.20
N ASP A 45 -4.43 -16.89 35.91
CA ASP A 45 -4.14 -16.84 37.34
C ASP A 45 -2.91 -15.98 37.64
N PHE A 46 -1.89 -16.05 36.77
CA PHE A 46 -0.71 -15.21 36.88
C PHE A 46 -1.06 -13.73 36.75
N TRP A 47 -1.89 -13.37 35.76
CA TRP A 47 -2.30 -11.98 35.55
C TRP A 47 -3.15 -11.44 36.71
N TYR A 48 -4.05 -12.25 37.27
CA TYR A 48 -4.78 -11.87 38.48
C TYR A 48 -3.87 -11.72 39.70
N ALA A 49 -2.87 -12.58 39.87
CA ALA A 49 -1.90 -12.45 40.96
C ALA A 49 -1.06 -11.17 40.82
N VAL A 50 -0.61 -10.83 39.60
CA VAL A 50 0.11 -9.57 39.35
C VAL A 50 -0.78 -8.37 39.66
N ALA A 51 -2.02 -8.39 39.17
CA ALA A 51 -3.00 -7.33 39.42
C ALA A 51 -3.26 -7.14 40.92
N GLY A 52 -3.52 -8.22 41.66
CA GLY A 52 -3.79 -8.16 43.09
C GLY A 52 -2.61 -7.64 43.90
N LYS A 53 -1.39 -8.08 43.56
CA LYS A 53 -0.20 -7.54 44.22
C LYS A 53 -0.02 -6.05 43.93
N MET A 54 -0.11 -5.62 42.67
CA MET A 54 0.04 -4.21 42.32
C MET A 54 -1.09 -3.35 42.90
N LEU A 55 -2.33 -3.84 42.91
CA LEU A 55 -3.47 -3.15 43.52
C LEU A 55 -3.22 -2.91 45.01
N SER A 56 -2.65 -3.87 45.74
CA SER A 56 -2.34 -3.72 47.17
C SER A 56 -1.30 -2.64 47.50
N GLU A 57 -0.54 -2.19 46.50
CA GLU A 57 0.52 -1.18 46.64
C GLU A 57 0.06 0.21 46.13
N LEU A 58 -1.15 0.32 45.56
CA LEU A 58 -1.69 1.61 45.10
C LEU A 58 -2.27 2.44 46.25
N PRO A 59 -2.38 3.78 46.08
CA PRO A 59 -3.09 4.63 47.03
C PRO A 59 -4.55 4.19 47.20
N ALA A 60 -5.08 4.26 48.42
CA ALA A 60 -6.43 3.79 48.75
C ALA A 60 -7.55 4.39 47.86
N VAL A 61 -7.39 5.63 47.41
CA VAL A 61 -8.34 6.29 46.50
C VAL A 61 -8.36 5.61 45.12
N GLU A 62 -7.19 5.20 44.61
CA GLU A 62 -7.11 4.48 43.34
C GLU A 62 -7.64 3.06 43.48
N VAL A 63 -7.32 2.39 44.58
CA VAL A 63 -7.83 1.05 44.90
C VAL A 63 -9.36 1.05 44.87
N ALA A 64 -10.00 1.94 45.63
CA ALA A 64 -11.47 2.04 45.67
C ALA A 64 -12.09 2.35 44.29
N THR A 65 -11.39 3.13 43.45
CA THR A 65 -11.86 3.45 42.08
C THR A 65 -11.80 2.23 41.16
N ILE A 66 -10.79 1.37 41.32
CA ILE A 66 -10.61 0.17 40.52
C ILE A 66 -11.55 -0.95 41.02
N GLU A 67 -11.63 -1.17 42.33
CA GLU A 67 -12.52 -2.16 42.95
C GLU A 67 -14.00 -1.87 42.66
N GLY A 68 -14.39 -0.59 42.56
CA GLY A 68 -15.74 -0.21 42.14
C GLY A 68 -16.16 -0.68 40.75
N GLN A 69 -15.22 -1.22 39.94
CA GLN A 69 -15.47 -1.78 38.62
C GLN A 69 -15.50 -3.33 38.61
N PHE A 70 -15.27 -3.97 39.74
CA PHE A 70 -15.22 -5.43 39.86
C PHE A 70 -16.60 -6.05 39.94
N SER A 71 -16.70 -7.28 39.44
CA SER A 71 -17.81 -8.18 39.74
C SER A 71 -17.57 -8.91 41.08
N LYS A 72 -18.63 -9.44 41.70
CA LYS A 72 -18.53 -10.21 42.96
C LYS A 72 -17.55 -11.38 42.89
N ALA A 73 -17.38 -11.98 41.72
CA ALA A 73 -16.43 -13.07 41.52
C ALA A 73 -14.97 -12.57 41.60
N GLU A 74 -14.70 -11.36 41.10
CA GLU A 74 -13.37 -10.75 41.10
C GLU A 74 -12.98 -10.22 42.48
N ASP A 75 -13.94 -9.75 43.29
CA ASP A 75 -13.69 -9.38 44.69
C ASP A 75 -13.03 -10.54 45.47
N THR A 76 -13.41 -11.77 45.15
CA THR A 76 -12.86 -12.98 45.79
C THR A 76 -11.43 -13.30 45.30
N LEU A 77 -11.09 -12.90 44.07
CA LEU A 77 -9.74 -13.11 43.50
C LEU A 77 -8.71 -12.17 44.12
N PHE A 78 -9.13 -10.99 44.58
CA PHE A 78 -8.26 -9.97 45.16
C PHE A 78 -8.30 -9.90 46.69
N SER A 79 -9.17 -10.69 47.34
CA SER A 79 -9.31 -10.68 48.80
C SER A 79 -8.10 -11.20 49.57
N THR A 80 -7.17 -11.88 48.90
CA THR A 80 -5.93 -12.38 49.49
C THR A 80 -4.73 -11.77 48.76
N VAL A 81 -3.94 -10.97 49.48
CA VAL A 81 -2.73 -10.35 48.92
C VAL A 81 -1.56 -11.32 49.05
N GLY A 82 -1.08 -11.83 47.91
CA GLY A 82 0.16 -12.61 47.83
C GLY A 82 1.41 -11.73 47.66
N ASP A 83 2.59 -12.35 47.65
CA ASP A 83 3.84 -11.69 47.24
C ASP A 83 3.89 -11.50 45.70
N TRP A 84 4.89 -10.77 45.19
CA TRP A 84 5.12 -10.60 43.76
C TRP A 84 5.26 -11.95 43.04
N PRO A 85 4.38 -12.28 42.08
CA PRO A 85 4.38 -13.59 41.43
C PRO A 85 5.61 -13.78 40.54
N THR A 86 6.09 -15.01 40.45
CA THR A 86 7.15 -15.39 39.52
C THR A 86 6.60 -15.49 38.10
N LEU A 87 7.30 -14.91 37.12
CA LEU A 87 6.94 -14.99 35.70
C LEU A 87 7.04 -16.44 35.19
N PRO A 88 5.96 -17.05 34.67
CA PRO A 88 6.01 -18.40 34.09
C PRO A 88 6.97 -18.47 32.90
N GLU A 89 7.73 -19.55 32.78
CA GLU A 89 8.74 -19.74 31.72
C GLU A 89 8.15 -19.64 30.31
N GLY A 90 7.00 -20.28 30.06
CA GLY A 90 6.32 -20.23 28.76
C GLY A 90 5.90 -18.81 28.36
N LEU A 91 5.47 -18.00 29.34
CA LEU A 91 5.12 -16.59 29.11
C LEU A 91 6.38 -15.75 28.89
N ALA A 92 7.44 -15.98 29.66
CA ALA A 92 8.74 -15.33 29.47
C ALA A 92 9.29 -15.58 28.06
N ALA A 93 9.21 -16.81 27.57
CA ALA A 93 9.63 -17.18 26.22
C ALA A 93 8.80 -16.49 25.14
N ARG A 94 7.47 -16.40 25.31
CA ARG A 94 6.57 -15.70 24.37
C ARG A 94 6.87 -14.21 24.27
N ILE A 95 7.06 -13.54 25.41
CA ILE A 95 7.40 -12.11 25.44
C ILE A 95 8.78 -11.89 24.84
N GLY A 96 9.77 -12.73 25.16
CA GLY A 96 11.13 -12.60 24.63
C GLY A 96 11.26 -12.90 23.13
N ALA A 97 10.34 -13.69 22.56
CA ALA A 97 10.31 -13.99 21.13
C ALA A 97 9.60 -12.91 20.31
N TRP A 98 8.79 -12.05 20.95
CA TRP A 98 8.11 -10.97 20.26
C TRP A 98 9.10 -9.86 19.91
N THR A 99 9.10 -9.43 18.65
CA THR A 99 9.88 -8.29 18.19
C THR A 99 8.97 -7.32 17.44
N PRO A 100 8.95 -6.02 17.80
CA PRO A 100 8.21 -5.00 17.05
C PRO A 100 8.93 -4.60 15.76
N ALA A 101 10.06 -5.24 15.42
CA ALA A 101 10.84 -4.90 14.25
C ALA A 101 9.98 -5.07 12.97
N PRO A 102 9.94 -4.06 12.08
CA PRO A 102 9.27 -4.22 10.81
C PRO A 102 9.92 -5.37 10.05
N ALA A 103 9.11 -6.30 9.55
CA ALA A 103 9.59 -7.35 8.66
C ALA A 103 10.42 -6.74 7.52
N ASP A 104 11.52 -7.43 7.17
CA ASP A 104 12.38 -7.03 6.07
C ASP A 104 11.56 -6.81 4.78
N ILE A 105 11.92 -5.78 4.02
CA ILE A 105 11.23 -5.47 2.76
C ILE A 105 11.68 -6.51 1.71
N ASP A 106 10.71 -7.23 1.16
CA ASP A 106 10.93 -8.06 -0.01
C ASP A 106 11.15 -7.17 -1.24
N LEU A 107 12.42 -6.96 -1.59
CA LEU A 107 12.81 -6.12 -2.72
C LEU A 107 12.36 -6.71 -4.06
N ASP A 108 12.23 -8.04 -4.19
CA ASP A 108 11.82 -8.67 -5.45
C ASP A 108 10.32 -8.48 -5.68
N ALA A 109 9.51 -8.66 -4.65
CA ALA A 109 8.10 -8.31 -4.70
C ALA A 109 7.89 -6.81 -5.01
N LEU A 110 8.69 -5.94 -4.40
CA LEU A 110 8.62 -4.50 -4.65
C LEU A 110 9.00 -4.12 -6.08
N ARG A 111 10.05 -4.74 -6.65
CA ARG A 111 10.42 -4.54 -8.06
C ARG A 111 9.30 -4.98 -9.01
N ALA A 112 8.68 -6.13 -8.74
CA ALA A 112 7.59 -6.64 -9.56
C ALA A 112 6.39 -5.67 -9.60
N ASP A 113 5.96 -5.15 -8.45
CA ASP A 113 4.88 -4.16 -8.39
C ASP A 113 5.28 -2.82 -9.05
N ALA A 114 6.51 -2.37 -8.83
CA ALA A 114 7.03 -1.15 -9.46
C ALA A 114 7.02 -1.22 -11.00
N VAL A 115 7.39 -2.38 -11.57
CA VAL A 115 7.31 -2.60 -13.03
C VAL A 115 5.87 -2.52 -13.53
N LEU A 116 4.92 -3.16 -12.84
CA LEU A 116 3.50 -3.10 -13.20
C LEU A 116 2.94 -1.67 -13.09
N LYS A 117 3.34 -0.92 -12.06
CA LYS A 117 2.98 0.49 -11.90
C LYS A 117 3.47 1.33 -13.08
N VAL A 118 4.71 1.16 -13.51
CA VAL A 118 5.28 1.87 -14.66
C VAL A 118 4.50 1.53 -15.94
N ASP A 119 4.17 0.26 -16.17
CA ASP A 119 3.40 -0.14 -17.36
C ASP A 119 1.98 0.44 -17.36
N ARG A 120 1.29 0.40 -16.21
CA ARG A 120 -0.03 1.01 -16.07
C ARG A 120 0.02 2.53 -16.30
N ALA A 121 1.01 3.21 -15.75
CA ALA A 121 1.16 4.65 -15.89
C ALA A 121 1.51 5.07 -17.32
N ALA A 122 2.36 4.29 -18.01
CA ALA A 122 2.68 4.52 -19.43
C ALA A 122 1.41 4.43 -20.29
N GLU A 123 0.58 3.41 -20.07
CA GLU A 123 -0.66 3.25 -20.82
C GLU A 123 -1.70 4.34 -20.49
N ALA A 124 -1.85 4.68 -19.22
CA ALA A 124 -2.71 5.79 -18.80
C ALA A 124 -2.33 7.11 -19.48
N TYR A 125 -1.04 7.35 -19.68
CA TYR A 125 -0.57 8.53 -20.39
C TYR A 125 -0.83 8.45 -21.91
N ARG A 126 -0.62 7.29 -22.55
CA ARG A 126 -0.94 7.10 -23.99
C ARG A 126 -2.42 7.38 -24.27
N MET A 127 -3.32 6.94 -23.39
CA MET A 127 -4.76 7.14 -23.54
C MET A 127 -5.21 8.62 -23.50
N GLN A 128 -4.32 9.57 -23.19
CA GLN A 128 -4.60 11.00 -23.34
C GLN A 128 -4.54 11.47 -24.80
N PHE A 129 -3.87 10.70 -25.67
CA PHE A 129 -3.65 11.05 -27.09
C PHE A 129 -4.41 10.13 -28.04
N ILE A 130 -4.74 8.91 -27.62
CA ILE A 130 -5.44 7.93 -28.44
C ILE A 130 -6.70 7.42 -27.75
N THR A 131 -7.72 7.12 -28.55
CA THR A 131 -8.90 6.41 -28.04
C THR A 131 -8.60 4.91 -27.97
N PRO A 132 -8.78 4.25 -26.82
CA PRO A 132 -8.50 2.82 -26.68
C PRO A 132 -9.55 1.98 -27.44
N GLY A 133 -9.11 0.82 -27.93
CA GLY A 133 -9.97 -0.19 -28.55
C GLY A 133 -9.41 -0.75 -29.84
N TYR A 134 -9.49 -2.07 -30.02
CA TYR A 134 -8.97 -2.75 -31.21
C TYR A 134 -9.62 -2.26 -32.51
N GLY A 135 -10.92 -1.98 -32.49
CA GLY A 135 -11.64 -1.39 -33.63
C GLY A 135 -11.11 -0.01 -34.02
N GLN A 136 -10.80 0.82 -33.02
CA GLN A 136 -10.25 2.16 -33.26
C GLN A 136 -8.82 2.11 -33.79
N LEU A 137 -7.99 1.18 -33.29
CA LEU A 137 -6.64 0.98 -33.79
C LEU A 137 -6.63 0.63 -35.29
N MET A 138 -7.51 -0.27 -35.72
CA MET A 138 -7.66 -0.63 -37.14
C MET A 138 -8.07 0.58 -37.98
N ALA A 139 -9.01 1.39 -37.50
CA ALA A 139 -9.43 2.61 -38.18
C ALA A 139 -8.29 3.64 -38.29
N TYR A 140 -7.48 3.83 -37.23
CA TYR A 140 -6.33 4.74 -37.28
C TYR A 140 -5.28 4.29 -38.29
N GLN A 141 -4.97 3.00 -38.36
CA GLN A 141 -4.01 2.45 -39.31
C GLN A 141 -4.49 2.64 -40.75
N GLN A 142 -5.76 2.31 -41.02
CA GLN A 142 -6.36 2.47 -42.35
C GLN A 142 -6.39 3.95 -42.78
N LYS A 143 -6.78 4.88 -41.88
CA LYS A 143 -6.76 6.33 -42.16
C LYS A 143 -5.38 6.83 -42.51
N LEU A 144 -4.34 6.36 -41.82
CA LEU A 144 -2.97 6.76 -42.10
C LEU A 144 -2.49 6.28 -43.49
N GLU A 145 -2.86 5.05 -43.88
CA GLU A 145 -2.55 4.51 -45.20
C GLU A 145 -3.25 5.34 -46.30
N GLU A 146 -4.56 5.57 -46.17
CA GLU A 146 -5.33 6.38 -47.12
C GLU A 146 -4.82 7.82 -47.20
N ALA A 147 -4.42 8.42 -46.07
CA ALA A 147 -3.83 9.75 -46.05
C ALA A 147 -2.52 9.80 -46.83
N ARG A 148 -1.63 8.82 -46.62
CA ARG A 148 -0.35 8.73 -47.36
C ARG A 148 -0.58 8.54 -48.85
N ASP A 149 -1.53 7.71 -49.23
CA ASP A 149 -1.89 7.48 -50.63
C ASP A 149 -2.43 8.75 -51.28
N LYS A 150 -3.28 9.52 -50.58
CA LYS A 150 -3.79 10.80 -51.07
C LYS A 150 -2.69 11.84 -51.25
N LEU A 151 -1.72 11.90 -50.33
CA LEU A 151 -0.57 12.81 -50.44
C LEU A 151 0.37 12.42 -51.58
N ALA A 152 0.59 11.12 -51.79
CA ALA A 152 1.43 10.60 -52.87
C ALA A 152 0.76 10.73 -54.25
N ASN A 153 -0.56 10.57 -54.31
CA ASN A 153 -1.37 10.70 -55.51
C ASN A 153 -2.61 11.57 -55.23
N PRO A 154 -2.52 12.90 -55.45
CA PRO A 154 -3.64 13.83 -55.23
C PRO A 154 -4.89 13.52 -56.06
N SER A 155 -4.77 12.75 -57.13
CA SER A 155 -5.87 12.35 -58.02
C SER A 155 -6.40 10.94 -57.75
N ILE A 156 -6.01 10.29 -56.65
CA ILE A 156 -6.53 8.98 -56.26
C ILE A 156 -8.06 8.99 -56.17
N ALA A 157 -8.69 7.91 -56.63
CA ALA A 157 -10.14 7.77 -56.66
C ALA A 157 -10.73 7.68 -55.24
N ASN A 158 -11.87 8.34 -55.02
CA ASN A 158 -12.49 8.47 -53.70
C ASN A 158 -12.86 7.12 -53.06
N ASP A 159 -13.19 6.10 -53.85
CA ASP A 159 -13.51 4.75 -53.37
C ASP A 159 -12.30 4.00 -52.79
N LYS A 160 -11.08 4.49 -53.05
CA LYS A 160 -9.83 3.95 -52.49
C LYS A 160 -9.42 4.60 -51.17
N ILE A 161 -10.02 5.74 -50.83
CA ILE A 161 -9.73 6.49 -49.60
C ILE A 161 -11.02 6.85 -48.83
N PRO A 162 -11.92 5.87 -48.58
CA PRO A 162 -13.26 6.16 -48.07
C PRO A 162 -13.28 6.85 -46.70
N HIS A 163 -12.30 6.61 -45.82
CA HIS A 163 -12.25 7.26 -44.51
C HIS A 163 -11.87 8.73 -44.64
N ILE A 164 -10.86 9.04 -45.47
CA ILE A 164 -10.48 10.43 -45.74
C ILE A 164 -11.63 11.22 -46.35
N ILE A 165 -12.37 10.62 -47.28
CA ILE A 165 -13.52 11.28 -47.91
C ILE A 165 -14.63 11.55 -46.88
N ALA A 166 -14.96 10.57 -46.04
CA ALA A 166 -16.01 10.72 -45.03
C ALA A 166 -15.66 11.80 -44.00
N GLU A 167 -14.42 11.82 -43.49
CA GLU A 167 -14.00 12.81 -42.49
C GLU A 167 -13.78 14.20 -43.08
N ALA A 168 -13.26 14.29 -44.30
CA ALA A 168 -13.15 15.58 -45.00
C ALA A 168 -14.53 16.24 -45.15
N ALA A 169 -15.54 15.46 -45.54
CA ALA A 169 -16.92 15.94 -45.64
C ALA A 169 -17.53 16.31 -44.27
N ALA A 170 -17.22 15.55 -43.21
CA ALA A 170 -17.73 15.82 -41.87
C ALA A 170 -17.13 17.10 -41.25
N ASP A 171 -15.88 17.42 -41.58
CA ASP A 171 -15.15 18.55 -41.04
C ASP A 171 -15.11 19.78 -41.99
N ASP A 172 -15.87 19.75 -43.08
CA ASP A 172 -15.91 20.79 -44.13
C ASP A 172 -14.52 21.15 -44.72
N MET A 173 -13.67 20.13 -44.90
CA MET A 173 -12.31 20.25 -45.45
C MET A 173 -12.20 19.58 -46.82
N THR A 174 -11.16 19.93 -47.59
CA THR A 174 -10.80 19.13 -48.76
C THR A 174 -10.17 17.79 -48.33
N PRO A 175 -10.28 16.72 -49.15
CA PRO A 175 -9.61 15.46 -48.88
C PRO A 175 -8.07 15.58 -48.74
N LEU A 176 -7.47 16.57 -49.40
CA LEU A 176 -6.03 16.83 -49.28
C LEU A 176 -5.69 17.41 -47.90
N GLU A 177 -6.39 18.46 -47.46
CA GLU A 177 -6.20 19.06 -46.14
C GLU A 177 -6.45 18.03 -45.02
N LYS A 178 -7.47 17.17 -45.18
CA LYS A 178 -7.73 16.08 -44.24
C LYS A 178 -6.56 15.09 -44.17
N ALA A 179 -6.01 14.68 -45.31
CA ALA A 179 -4.87 13.78 -45.36
C ALA A 179 -3.61 14.39 -44.69
N GLU A 180 -3.33 15.67 -44.94
CA GLU A 180 -2.26 16.41 -44.29
C GLU A 180 -2.44 16.45 -42.76
N GLN A 181 -3.66 16.74 -42.30
CA GLN A 181 -4.00 16.77 -40.88
C GLN A 181 -3.79 15.41 -40.20
N VAL A 182 -4.23 14.31 -40.84
CA VAL A 182 -4.07 12.94 -40.31
C VAL A 182 -2.59 12.56 -40.20
N VAL A 183 -1.79 12.84 -41.23
CA VAL A 183 -0.35 12.55 -41.20
C VAL A 183 0.36 13.40 -40.14
N ALA A 184 0.02 14.69 -40.03
CA ALA A 184 0.58 15.58 -39.02
C ALA A 184 0.25 15.09 -37.59
N ALA A 185 -0.99 14.71 -37.33
CA ALA A 185 -1.42 14.17 -36.03
C ALA A 185 -0.67 12.88 -35.69
N PHE A 186 -0.50 11.98 -36.66
CA PHE A 186 0.26 10.74 -36.46
C PHE A 186 1.74 11.01 -36.17
N SER A 187 2.38 11.94 -36.91
CA SER A 187 3.77 12.34 -36.66
C SER A 187 3.96 12.95 -35.27
N ALA A 188 3.02 13.78 -34.80
CA ALA A 188 3.05 14.32 -33.44
C ALA A 188 2.95 13.19 -32.40
N PHE A 189 2.02 12.24 -32.59
CA PHE A 189 1.87 11.10 -31.69
C PHE A 189 3.10 10.18 -31.69
N GLN A 190 3.78 9.99 -32.84
CA GLN A 190 5.01 9.18 -32.88
C GLN A 190 6.09 9.71 -31.94
N GLN A 191 6.27 11.03 -31.87
CA GLN A 191 7.24 11.65 -30.97
C GLN A 191 6.87 11.38 -29.50
N VAL A 192 5.59 11.58 -29.15
CA VAL A 192 5.07 11.28 -27.80
C VAL A 192 5.26 9.80 -27.47
N SER A 193 4.87 8.89 -28.35
CA SER A 193 4.97 7.45 -28.14
C SER A 193 6.40 6.97 -27.96
N ALA A 194 7.34 7.49 -28.75
CA ALA A 194 8.76 7.16 -28.64
C ALA A 194 9.33 7.60 -27.28
N ASN A 195 8.97 8.80 -26.83
CA ASN A 195 9.40 9.32 -25.54
C ASN A 195 8.83 8.51 -24.36
N VAL A 196 7.54 8.18 -24.41
CA VAL A 196 6.92 7.28 -23.41
C VAL A 196 7.65 5.95 -23.34
N GLU A 197 8.00 5.34 -24.48
CA GLU A 197 8.70 4.06 -24.50
C GLU A 197 10.13 4.15 -23.96
N ALA A 198 10.83 5.25 -24.26
CA ALA A 198 12.15 5.54 -23.71
C ALA A 198 12.10 5.68 -22.18
N LYS A 199 11.19 6.50 -21.65
CA LYS A 199 10.97 6.69 -20.20
C LYS A 199 10.60 5.37 -19.52
N ARG A 200 9.70 4.58 -20.11
CA ARG A 200 9.27 3.26 -19.61
C ARG A 200 10.44 2.29 -19.50
N THR A 201 11.24 2.17 -20.56
CA THR A 201 12.38 1.26 -20.61
C THR A 201 13.49 1.68 -19.63
N ALA A 202 13.79 2.99 -19.56
CA ALA A 202 14.76 3.53 -18.63
C ALA A 202 14.37 3.28 -17.16
N ALA A 203 13.09 3.48 -16.82
CA ALA A 203 12.60 3.24 -15.46
C ALA A 203 12.67 1.76 -15.08
N LYS A 204 12.29 0.84 -15.98
CA LYS A 204 12.42 -0.61 -15.72
C LYS A 204 13.86 -1.04 -15.49
N LYS A 205 14.79 -0.46 -16.24
CA LYS A 205 16.23 -0.68 -16.04
C LYS A 205 16.67 -0.16 -14.65
N ALA A 206 16.28 1.05 -14.28
CA ALA A 206 16.61 1.63 -12.99
C ALA A 206 16.01 0.83 -11.81
N ILE A 207 14.78 0.31 -11.95
CA ILE A 207 14.16 -0.59 -10.96
C ILE A 207 14.95 -1.89 -10.79
N ALA A 208 15.43 -2.48 -11.91
CA ALA A 208 16.22 -3.71 -11.86
C ALA A 208 17.59 -3.50 -11.19
N GLU A 209 18.21 -2.33 -11.39
CA GLU A 209 19.52 -1.98 -10.82
C GLU A 209 19.44 -1.48 -9.37
N ALA A 210 18.25 -1.07 -8.90
CA ALA A 210 18.05 -0.53 -7.56
C ALA A 210 18.27 -1.59 -6.46
N THR A 211 19.06 -1.23 -5.46
CA THR A 211 19.42 -2.09 -4.32
C THR A 211 18.65 -1.76 -3.02
N THR A 212 17.82 -0.71 -3.03
CA THR A 212 17.02 -0.29 -1.87
C THR A 212 15.57 -0.03 -2.25
N ALA A 213 14.67 -0.09 -1.26
CA ALA A 213 13.24 0.15 -1.47
C ALA A 213 12.95 1.59 -1.91
N GLU A 214 13.71 2.56 -1.40
CA GLU A 214 13.61 3.97 -1.76
C GLU A 214 14.00 4.18 -3.23
N ALA A 215 15.08 3.54 -3.68
CA ALA A 215 15.54 3.62 -5.06
C ALA A 215 14.53 2.99 -6.04
N ILE A 216 13.94 1.84 -5.70
CA ILE A 216 12.88 1.21 -6.50
C ILE A 216 11.66 2.14 -6.60
N THR A 217 11.24 2.70 -5.46
CA THR A 217 10.09 3.61 -5.40
C THR A 217 10.33 4.86 -6.25
N ALA A 218 11.50 5.48 -6.11
CA ALA A 218 11.89 6.65 -6.88
C ALA A 218 11.93 6.36 -8.38
N ALA A 219 12.55 5.25 -8.81
CA ALA A 219 12.61 4.84 -10.21
C ALA A 219 11.22 4.57 -10.84
N SER A 220 10.23 4.18 -10.02
CA SER A 220 8.85 3.98 -10.47
C SER A 220 8.02 5.26 -10.62
N ASN A 221 8.52 6.40 -10.16
CA ASN A 221 7.83 7.70 -10.20
C ASN A 221 8.33 8.50 -11.41
N ILE A 222 7.64 8.34 -12.54
CA ILE A 222 8.02 8.94 -13.82
C ILE A 222 7.17 10.19 -14.08
N SER A 223 7.82 11.30 -14.46
CA SER A 223 7.13 12.42 -15.09
C SER A 223 6.94 12.14 -16.58
N TRP A 224 5.70 11.92 -17.00
CA TRP A 224 5.38 11.53 -18.37
C TRP A 224 5.31 12.71 -19.34
N ALA A 225 4.87 13.87 -18.86
CA ALA A 225 4.92 15.11 -19.61
C ALA A 225 6.38 15.51 -19.86
N ASP A 226 6.61 16.25 -20.95
CA ASP A 226 7.87 16.95 -21.16
C ASP A 226 7.80 18.31 -20.45
N GLU A 227 8.90 18.70 -19.82
CA GLU A 227 9.11 20.05 -19.29
C GLU A 227 9.48 21.03 -20.41
#